data_AF-A0A383C8V4-F1
#
_entry.id   AF-A0A383C8V4-F1
#
_cell.length_a   1.000
_cell.length_b   1.000
_cell.length_c   1.000
_cell.angle_alpha   90.00
_cell.angle_beta   90.00
_cell.angle_gamma   90.00
#
_symmetry.space_group_name_H-M   'P 1'
#
loop_
_entity.id
_entity.type
_entity.pdbx_description
1 polymer ?
#
loop_
_entity_poly.entity_id
_entity_poly.type
_entity_poly.pdbx_seq_one_letter_code
_entity_poly.pdbx_strand_id
1 'polypeptide(L)' 'VPDYGLVLGNPAKLSGHMSRHGHRLNFEESDKATCPESNYCYERVGGIVRCLDLDEEKVLPAELSIGSKTYGSFKTP' A
#
# COMPACT_ATOMS: atom_id res chain seq x y z
N VAL A 1 1.23 -13.14 8.52
CA VAL A 1 1.55 -12.06 7.57
C VAL A 1 1.09 -10.75 8.21
N PRO A 2 1.94 -9.71 8.28
CA PRO A 2 1.53 -8.42 8.87
C PRO A 2 0.52 -7.70 7.97
N ASP A 3 -0.22 -6.76 8.53
CA ASP A 3 -1.08 -5.87 7.76
C ASP A 3 -0.32 -5.17 6.64
N TYR A 4 -0.99 -5.03 5.50
CA TYR A 4 -0.42 -4.51 4.26
C TYR A 4 0.79 -5.32 3.76
N GLY A 5 1.13 -6.48 4.33
CA GLY A 5 2.33 -7.24 4.00
C GLY A 5 2.27 -7.91 2.62
N LEU A 6 3.19 -7.54 1.72
CA LEU A 6 3.40 -8.21 0.45
C LEU A 6 4.35 -9.39 0.64
N VAL A 7 3.83 -10.61 0.52
CA VAL A 7 4.59 -11.85 0.70
C VAL A 7 4.78 -12.53 -0.66
N LEU A 8 6.01 -12.90 -1.01
CA LEU A 8 6.37 -13.52 -2.29
C LEU A 8 7.27 -14.75 -2.08
N GLY A 9 7.23 -15.68 -3.04
CA GLY A 9 8.14 -16.84 -3.12
C GLY A 9 7.59 -18.15 -2.51
N ASN A 10 8.39 -19.21 -2.62
CA ASN A 10 8.15 -20.53 -2.01
C ASN A 10 9.48 -21.10 -1.45
N PRO A 11 9.69 -21.15 -0.11
CA PRO A 11 8.79 -20.72 0.95
C PRO A 11 8.57 -19.20 0.94
N ALA A 12 7.37 -18.77 1.31
CA ALA A 12 6.93 -17.38 1.22
C ALA A 12 7.69 -16.48 2.21
N LYS A 13 8.18 -15.32 1.73
CA LYS A 13 8.90 -14.31 2.52
C LYS A 13 8.27 -12.94 2.34
N LEU A 14 8.29 -12.12 3.39
CA LEU A 14 7.84 -10.72 3.33
C LEU A 14 8.80 -9.93 2.42
N SER A 15 8.31 -9.49 1.26
CA SER A 15 9.09 -8.72 0.27
C SER A 15 8.75 -7.22 0.25
N GLY A 16 7.74 -6.79 1.00
CA GLY A 16 7.40 -5.38 1.15
C GLY A 16 6.00 -5.19 1.71
N HIS A 17 5.39 -4.05 1.40
CA HIS A 17 3.99 -3.78 1.71
C HIS A 17 3.22 -3.26 0.50
N MET A 18 1.90 -3.33 0.58
CA MET A 18 0.96 -2.98 -0.47
C MET A 18 -0.17 -2.14 0.11
N SER A 19 -0.57 -1.09 -0.59
CA SER A 19 -1.66 -0.20 -0.20
C SER A 19 -3.01 -0.91 -0.30
N ARG A 20 -4.06 -0.29 0.26
CA ARG A 20 -5.46 -0.78 0.13
C ARG A 20 -5.93 -0.92 -1.32
N HIS A 21 -5.27 -0.22 -2.24
CA HIS A 21 -5.61 -0.19 -3.67
C HIS A 21 -4.76 -1.17 -4.47
N GLY A 22 -3.94 -1.99 -3.80
CA GLY A 22 -3.09 -2.96 -4.47
C GLY A 22 -1.87 -2.34 -5.15
N HIS A 23 -1.37 -1.20 -4.67
CA HIS A 23 -0.11 -0.61 -5.14
C HIS A 23 1.03 -0.86 -4.14
N ARG A 24 2.22 -1.21 -4.63
CA ARG A 24 3.38 -1.42 -3.76
C ARG A 24 3.72 -0.11 -3.05
N LEU A 25 3.87 -0.17 -1.72
CA LEU A 25 4.31 0.95 -0.91
C LEU A 25 5.84 0.95 -0.84
N ASN A 26 6.47 2.03 -1.28
CA ASN A 26 7.91 2.23 -1.23
C ASN A 26 8.26 3.11 -0.04
N PHE A 27 8.93 2.53 0.95
CA PHE A 27 9.43 3.20 2.16
C PHE A 27 10.95 3.46 2.06
N GLU A 28 11.44 3.83 0.87
CA GLU A 28 12.89 3.83 0.56
C GLU A 28 13.72 4.69 1.51
N GLU A 29 13.37 5.97 1.66
CA GLU A 29 14.16 6.95 2.43
C GLU A 29 13.44 7.46 3.68
N SER A 30 12.23 7.00 3.92
CA SER A 30 11.41 7.39 5.07
C SER A 30 10.49 6.26 5.46
N ASP A 31 10.09 6.22 6.72
CA ASP A 31 9.02 5.35 7.19
C ASP A 31 7.63 5.80 6.71
N LYS A 32 7.55 6.59 5.64
CA LYS A 32 6.31 7.04 5.01
C LYS A 32 6.29 6.64 3.55
N ALA A 33 5.13 6.18 3.08
CA ALA A 33 4.88 5.84 1.70
C ALA A 33 3.53 6.41 1.26
N THR A 34 3.40 6.78 -0.01
CA THR A 34 2.17 7.35 -0.56
C THR A 34 1.62 6.45 -1.66
N CYS A 35 0.32 6.18 -1.63
CA CYS A 35 -0.35 5.44 -2.70
C CYS A 35 -0.49 6.34 -3.94
N PRO A 36 -0.04 5.92 -5.14
CA PRO A 36 -0.09 6.76 -6.33
C PRO A 36 -1.51 6.93 -6.92
N GLU A 37 -2.46 6.07 -6.54
CA GLU A 37 -3.85 6.18 -7.02
C GLU A 37 -4.67 7.14 -6.14
N SER A 38 -4.68 6.94 -4.83
CA SER A 38 -5.53 7.66 -3.88
C SER A 38 -4.79 8.77 -3.12
N ASN A 39 -3.47 8.89 -3.27
CA ASN A 39 -2.60 9.79 -2.50
C ASN A 39 -2.62 9.56 -0.98
N TYR A 40 -3.18 8.44 -0.51
CA TYR A 40 -3.15 8.09 0.91
C TYR A 40 -1.74 7.86 1.40
N CYS A 41 -1.44 8.49 2.53
CA CYS A 41 -0.18 8.34 3.24
C CYS A 41 -0.24 7.14 4.18
N TYR A 42 0.82 6.34 4.15
CA TYR A 42 1.04 5.20 5.03
C TYR A 42 2.33 5.43 5.80
N GLU A 43 2.34 5.01 7.06
CA GLU A 43 3.51 5.05 7.92
C GLU A 43 3.89 3.64 8.37
N ARG A 44 5.19 3.36 8.44
CA ARG A 44 5.76 2.11 8.92
C ARG A 44 6.40 2.32 10.29
N VAL A 45 5.78 1.80 11.35
CA VAL A 45 6.31 1.88 12.71
C VAL A 45 6.52 0.47 13.27
N GLY A 46 7.76 0.14 13.63
CA GLY A 46 8.07 -1.17 14.24
C GLY A 46 7.75 -2.38 13.37
N GLY A 47 7.79 -2.23 12.04
CA GLY A 47 7.46 -3.31 11.08
C GLY A 47 5.96 -3.46 10.79
N ILE A 48 5.12 -2.60 11.37
CA ILE A 48 3.67 -2.53 11.10
C ILE A 48 3.42 -1.31 10.23
N VAL A 49 2.63 -1.46 9.17
CA VAL A 49 2.21 -0.36 8.30
C VAL A 49 0.80 0.07 8.68
N ARG A 50 0.57 1.38 8.75
CA ARG A 50 -0.72 1.99 9.06
C ARG A 50 -1.05 3.08 8.06
N CYS A 51 -2.31 3.21 7.70
CA CYS A 51 -2.79 4.32 6.88
C CYS A 51 -3.01 5.54 7.79
N LEU A 52 -2.42 6.69 7.44
CA LEU A 52 -2.59 7.94 8.18
C LEU A 52 -3.82 8.74 7.70
N ASP A 53 -4.19 8.57 6.44
CA ASP A 53 -5.18 9.42 5.76
C ASP A 53 -6.61 8.88 5.87
N LEU A 54 -6.74 7.55 5.91
CA LEU A 54 -8.02 6.86 5.99
C LEU A 54 -7.99 5.85 7.12
N ASP A 55 -8.98 5.97 8.00
CA ASP A 55 -9.23 5.02 9.08
C ASP A 55 -9.41 3.59 8.54
N GLU A 56 -8.83 2.62 9.24
CA GLU A 56 -8.73 1.23 8.78
C GLU A 56 -10.09 0.54 8.71
N GLU A 57 -11.06 0.98 9.53
CA GLU A 57 -12.42 0.46 9.57
C GLU A 57 -13.35 1.16 8.58
N LYS A 58 -12.94 2.32 8.03
CA LYS A 58 -13.72 3.03 7.02
C LYS A 58 -13.59 2.36 5.66
N VAL A 59 -14.74 2.11 5.04
CA VAL A 59 -14.84 1.72 3.63
C VAL A 59 -14.25 2.81 2.73
N LEU A 60 -13.60 2.40 1.65
CA LEU A 60 -13.16 3.32 0.61
C LEU A 60 -14.40 4.02 0.03
N PRO A 61 -14.37 5.35 -0.18
CA PRO A 61 -15.46 6.05 -0.85
C PRO A 61 -15.66 5.46 -2.24
N ALA A 62 -16.91 5.43 -2.73
CA ALA A 62 -17.29 4.75 -3.97
C ALA A 62 -16.45 5.19 -5.19
N GLU A 63 -15.98 6.43 -5.19
CA GLU A 63 -15.14 7.03 -6.24
C GLU A 63 -13.72 6.43 -6.29
N LEU A 64 -13.16 6.02 -5.13
CA LEU A 64 -11.84 5.40 -5.00
C LEU A 64 -11.92 3.87 -4.89
N SER A 65 -13.13 3.32 -4.80
CA SER A 65 -13.36 1.87 -4.83
C SER A 65 -13.26 1.30 -6.24
N ILE A 66 -13.21 2.15 -7.27
CA ILE A 66 -13.10 1.75 -8.67
C ILE A 66 -11.68 2.07 -9.14
N GLY A 67 -10.93 1.05 -9.54
CA GLY A 67 -9.59 1.22 -10.10
C GLY A 67 -9.65 2.09 -11.35
N SER A 68 -9.00 3.25 -11.31
CA SER A 68 -9.08 4.27 -12.37
C SER A 68 -8.11 4.02 -13.51
N LYS A 69 -6.99 3.36 -13.22
CA LYS A 69 -5.87 3.10 -14.13
C LYS A 69 -5.39 1.67 -13.95
N THR A 70 -4.71 1.13 -14.97
CA THR A 70 -4.11 -0.19 -14.86
C THR A 70 -2.87 -0.15 -13.97
N TYR A 71 -2.63 -1.24 -13.25
CA TYR A 71 -1.48 -1.37 -12.33
C TYR A 71 -0.13 -1.03 -13.00
N GLY A 72 0.04 -1.39 -14.29
CA GLY A 72 1.25 -1.10 -15.06
C GLY A 72 1.53 0.38 -15.25
N SER A 73 0.51 1.25 -15.29
CA SER A 73 0.69 2.71 -15.42
C SER A 73 1.35 3.35 -14.19
N PHE A 74 1.33 2.67 -13.04
CA PHE A 74 1.91 3.16 -11.80
C PHE A 74 3.28 2.52 -11.49
N LYS A 75 3.74 1.57 -12.31
CA LYS A 75 5.11 1.07 -12.23
C LYS A 75 6.02 2.00 -13.01
N THR A 76 6.95 2.65 -12.33
CA THR A 76 8.08 3.31 -12.98
C THR A 76 8.87 2.25 -13.79
N PRO A 77 9.24 2.55 -15.05
CA PRO A 77 9.98 1.61 -15.91
C PRO A 77 11.36 1.24 -15.36
#